data_AF-A0A5K1B2Y9-F1
#
_entry.id   AF-A0A5K1B2Y9-F1
#
_cell.length_a   1.000
_cell.length_b   1.000
_cell.length_c   1.000
_cell.angle_alpha   90.00
_cell.angle_beta   90.00
_cell.angle_gamma   90.00
#
_symmetry.space_group_name_H-M   'P 1'
#
loop_
_entity.id
_entity.type
_entity.pdbx_description
1 polymer ?
#
loop_
_entity_poly.entity_id
_entity_poly.type
_entity_poly.pdbx_seq_one_letter_code
_entity_poly.pdbx_strand_id
1 'polypeptide(L)' 'MWPKLIEYAKDGGLDAIETYIFWNAHEPQRRQ' A
#
# COMPACT_ATOMS: atom_id res chain seq x y z
N MET A 1 -8.76 5.01 -7.10
CA MET A 1 -8.47 4.56 -5.73
C MET A 1 -7.02 4.84 -5.38
N TRP A 2 -6.04 3.96 -5.60
CA TRP A 2 -4.63 4.26 -5.27
C TRP A 2 -4.00 5.46 -6.01
N PRO A 3 -4.16 5.63 -7.34
CA PRO A 3 -3.52 6.75 -8.05
C PRO A 3 -3.90 8.13 -7.50
N LYS A 4 -5.19 8.31 -7.14
CA LYS A 4 -5.72 9.55 -6.57
C LYS A 4 -5.23 9.81 -5.14
N LEU A 5 -5.04 8.76 -4.34
CA LEU A 5 -4.46 8.90 -2.99
C LEU A 5 -2.98 9.31 -3.06
N ILE A 6 -2.24 8.77 -4.03
CA ILE A 6 -0.84 9.13 -4.27
C ILE A 6 -0.74 10.58 -4.76
N GLU A 7 -1.63 11.01 -5.64
CA GLU A 7 -1.73 12.41 -6.10
C GLU A 7 -1.94 13.35 -4.91
N TYR A 8 -2.91 13.07 -4.04
CA TYR A 8 -3.16 13.87 -2.84
C TYR A 8 -2.00 13.86 -1.84
N ALA A 9 -1.29 12.74 -1.69
CA ALA A 9 -0.10 12.69 -0.85
C ALA A 9 1.01 13.61 -1.39
N LYS A 10 1.22 13.63 -2.71
CA LYS A 10 2.20 14.51 -3.36
C LYS A 10 1.79 15.98 -3.25
N ASP A 11 0.53 16.31 -3.52
CA ASP A 11 0.02 17.68 -3.39
C ASP A 11 0.09 18.18 -1.94
N GLY A 12 -0.05 17.28 -0.97
CA GLY A 12 0.13 17.54 0.45
C GLY A 12 1.59 17.64 0.92
N GLY A 13 2.56 17.46 0.03
CA GLY A 13 4.00 17.56 0.34
C GLY A 13 4.60 16.35 1.06
N LEU A 14 3.93 15.18 1.02
CA LEU A 14 4.49 13.94 1.56
C LEU A 14 5.53 13.34 0.60
N ASP A 15 6.63 12.86 1.16
CA ASP A 15 7.77 12.28 0.45
C ASP A 15 7.78 10.73 0.48
N ALA A 16 7.09 10.13 1.44
CA ALA A 16 6.95 8.68 1.58
C ALA A 16 5.51 8.24 1.85
N ILE A 17 5.19 7.01 1.43
CA ILE A 17 3.97 6.30 1.80
C ILE A 17 4.38 5.00 2.47
N GLU A 18 3.99 4.83 3.73
CA GLU A 18 4.22 3.61 4.50
C GLU A 18 2.96 2.75 4.48
N THR A 19 3.11 1.46 4.21
CA THR A 19 2.00 0.50 4.22
C THR A 19 2.47 -0.85 4.74
N TYR A 20 1.57 -1.56 5.42
CA TYR A 20 1.80 -2.95 5.79
C TYR A 20 1.55 -3.88 4.61
N ILE A 21 2.18 -5.05 4.67
CA ILE A 21 1.86 -6.19 3.81
C ILE A 21 0.95 -7.13 4.59
N PHE A 22 -0.25 -7.36 4.04
CA PHE A 22 -1.18 -8.33 4.58
C PHE A 22 -0.80 -9.74 4.08
N TRP A 23 0.10 -10.40 4.81
CA TRP A 23 0.67 -11.70 4.39
C TRP A 23 -0.39 -12.81 4.28
N ASN A 24 -1.45 -12.78 5.09
CA ASN A 24 -2.56 -13.74 5.03
C ASN A 24 -3.26 -13.78 3.65
N ALA A 25 -3.27 -12.68 2.91
CA ALA A 25 -3.80 -12.64 1.55
C ALA A 25 -2.78 -13.14 0.51
N HIS A 26 -1.48 -13.02 0.80
CA HIS A 26 -0.39 -13.44 -0.09
C HIS A 26 -0.01 -14.92 0.09
N GLU A 27 -0.20 -15.47 1.31
CA GLU A 27 -0.09 -16.89 1.63
C GLU A 27 -1.40 -17.37 2.32
N PRO A 28 -2.49 -17.57 1.55
CA PRO A 28 -3.74 -18.09 2.10
C PRO A 28 -3.58 -19.53 2.63
N GLN A 29 -2.67 -20.29 2.04
CA GLN A 29 -2.30 -21.65 2.46
C GLN A 29 -0.78 -21.76 2.51
N ARG A 30 -0.27 -22.33 3.61
CA ARG A 30 1.15 -22.36 3.91
C ARG A 30 1.93 -23.18 2.87
N ARG A 31 2.94 -22.56 2.22
CA ARG A 31 3.86 -23.18 1.23
C ARG A 31 3.20 -23.79 -0.02
N GLN A 32 2.18 -23.16 -0.57
CA GLN A 32 1.62 -23.53 -1.88
C GLN A 32 2.29 -22.79 -3.04
#